data_AF-A0A2E1X2F8-F1
#
_entry.id   AF-A0A2E1X2F8-F1
#
_cell.length_a   1.000
_cell.length_b   1.000
_cell.length_c   1.000
_cell.angle_alpha   90.00
_cell.angle_beta   90.00
_cell.angle_gamma   90.00
#
_symmetry.space_group_name_H-M   'P 1'
#
loop_
_entity.id
_entity.type
_entity.pdbx_description
1 polymer ?
#
loop_
_entity_poly.entity_id
_entity_poly.type
_entity_poly.pdbx_seq_one_letter_code
_entity_poly.pdbx_strand_id
1 'polypeptide(L)'
;MNSLLSLCLLLCALQTPGDSGASNNDLVADKPKATEVLILLQEITGRPGSSQEEVQIQQVYIASDRILVEDRSRGLIRILRLDVPEPVLWEISGDLTSYRETTDLARIQKDRRQQEEQLVKRTLELSESERTAILAASHIHLDSDGEIIREIRVEEKDSEGERLGLPVRQVRLFENSRLIADLLVADIETPFSLARFHRASGAFSDEVLVALEKVKGLPLEGTIQVVTATLTHPLSFRILQWDRKEVNSAIFNLPENCQLIEEKPFVHCPVCGQEVEREASAARARKRDGTWYYFDRRSCFQSWRKKRLGEN
;
A
#
# COMPACT_ATOMS: atom_id res chain seq x y z
N MET A 1 5.86 2.06 -7.49
CA MET A 1 4.38 2.14 -7.62
C MET A 1 3.66 0.89 -7.08
N ASN A 2 3.73 -0.32 -7.68
CA ASN A 2 2.91 -1.48 -7.22
C ASN A 2 3.47 -2.28 -6.02
N SER A 3 4.60 -1.86 -5.46
CA SER A 3 5.29 -2.50 -4.32
C SER A 3 4.60 -2.14 -3.02
N LEU A 4 4.37 -0.83 -2.85
CA LEU A 4 3.60 -0.20 -1.79
C LEU A 4 2.15 -0.68 -1.79
N LEU A 5 1.51 -0.71 -2.97
CA LEU A 5 0.14 -1.20 -3.16
C LEU A 5 -0.09 -2.64 -2.70
N SER A 6 0.95 -3.48 -2.69
CA SER A 6 0.85 -4.87 -2.20
C SER A 6 1.17 -5.01 -0.71
N LEU A 7 1.63 -3.94 -0.09
CA LEU A 7 1.92 -3.80 1.33
C LEU A 7 0.79 -3.03 2.04
N CYS A 8 -0.02 -2.26 1.31
CA CYS A 8 -1.25 -1.55 1.73
C CYS A 8 -2.36 -2.49 2.25
N LEU A 9 -2.05 -3.76 2.47
CA LEU A 9 -2.98 -4.87 2.46
C LEU A 9 -3.48 -5.31 3.83
N LEU A 10 -2.99 -4.69 4.89
CA LEU A 10 -3.47 -4.95 6.22
C LEU A 10 -3.66 -3.60 6.90
N LEU A 11 -4.34 -3.60 8.06
CA LEU A 11 -3.94 -2.83 9.24
C LEU A 11 -4.95 -1.87 9.87
N CYS A 12 -6.26 -2.18 9.95
CA CYS A 12 -7.08 -1.44 10.94
C CYS A 12 -7.04 -2.20 12.27
N ALA A 13 -6.59 -1.53 13.34
CA ALA A 13 -6.78 -1.85 14.75
C ALA A 13 -5.84 -0.94 15.57
N LEU A 14 -6.36 -0.41 16.68
CA LEU A 14 -5.63 0.40 17.66
C LEU A 14 -6.12 0.07 19.06
N GLN A 15 -5.24 0.09 20.08
CA GLN A 15 -5.50 0.72 21.39
C GLN A 15 -4.24 1.26 22.12
N THR A 16 -4.43 2.49 22.63
CA THR A 16 -3.90 3.28 23.78
C THR A 16 -2.40 3.61 24.03
N PRO A 17 -2.11 4.81 24.64
CA PRO A 17 -0.78 5.41 24.72
C PRO A 17 -0.02 5.02 26.00
N GLY A 18 1.28 4.80 25.87
CA GLY A 18 2.24 4.66 26.98
C GLY A 18 3.54 5.35 26.61
N ASP A 19 3.96 6.28 27.47
CA ASP A 19 4.99 7.29 27.24
C ASP A 19 6.43 6.79 27.49
N SER A 20 7.35 7.42 26.75
CA SER A 20 8.81 7.62 26.89
C SER A 20 9.70 6.81 27.85
N GLY A 21 10.90 6.43 27.36
CA GLY A 21 12.06 6.21 28.23
C GLY A 21 13.30 5.52 27.65
N ALA A 22 14.28 6.35 27.26
CA ALA A 22 15.73 6.13 27.32
C ALA A 22 16.47 5.21 26.33
N SER A 23 17.47 5.86 25.70
CA SER A 23 18.62 5.30 25.00
C SER A 23 19.50 4.43 25.89
N ASN A 24 20.12 3.40 25.30
CA ASN A 24 21.56 3.22 25.37
C ASN A 24 22.06 2.33 24.24
N ASN A 25 23.09 2.84 23.55
CA ASN A 25 23.96 2.08 22.66
C ASN A 25 24.66 1.00 23.48
N ASP A 26 24.56 -0.26 23.04
CA ASP A 26 25.60 -1.24 23.20
C ASP A 26 25.46 -2.31 22.10
N LEU A 27 26.44 -2.31 21.18
CA LEU A 27 26.63 -3.34 20.16
C LEU A 27 27.15 -4.60 20.85
N VAL A 28 26.24 -5.39 21.44
CA VAL A 28 26.51 -6.75 21.90
C VAL A 28 25.86 -7.70 20.92
N ALA A 29 26.61 -8.71 20.46
CA ALA A 29 26.15 -9.75 19.54
C ALA A 29 24.80 -10.31 19.99
N ASP A 30 23.73 -9.88 19.30
CA ASP A 30 22.36 -10.05 19.76
C ASP A 30 21.93 -11.48 19.49
N LYS A 31 21.73 -12.27 20.56
CA LYS A 31 20.93 -13.49 20.43
C LYS A 31 19.59 -13.06 19.85
N PRO A 32 19.05 -13.74 18.83
CA PRO A 32 17.81 -13.31 18.22
C PRO A 32 16.72 -13.17 19.27
N LYS A 33 16.35 -11.92 19.56
CA LYS A 33 15.33 -11.60 20.56
C LYS A 33 14.00 -12.13 20.04
N ALA A 34 13.28 -12.88 20.87
CA ALA A 34 11.91 -13.26 20.58
C ALA A 34 11.06 -11.99 20.41
N THR A 35 10.20 -11.97 19.41
CA THR A 35 9.30 -10.84 19.11
C THR A 35 7.89 -11.38 18.94
N GLU A 36 6.94 -10.82 19.66
CA GLU A 36 5.53 -11.11 19.48
C GLU A 36 5.06 -10.62 18.11
N VAL A 37 4.38 -11.49 17.38
CA VAL A 37 3.82 -11.18 16.06
C VAL A 37 2.36 -11.61 15.93
N LEU A 38 1.60 -10.80 15.21
CA LEU A 38 0.31 -11.19 14.63
C LEU A 38 0.58 -11.80 13.25
N ILE A 39 0.10 -13.01 13.03
CA ILE A 39 0.28 -13.75 11.79
C ILE A 39 -1.07 -13.89 11.11
N LEU A 40 -1.16 -13.42 9.87
CA LEU A 40 -2.36 -13.53 9.05
C LEU A 40 -2.07 -14.39 7.81
N LEU A 41 -2.95 -15.33 7.51
CA LEU A 41 -3.05 -15.92 6.18
C LEU A 41 -4.18 -15.20 5.45
N GLN A 42 -3.91 -14.63 4.28
CA GLN A 42 -4.89 -13.84 3.55
C GLN A 42 -4.96 -14.16 2.06
N GLU A 43 -6.16 -14.05 1.50
CA GLU A 43 -6.41 -13.96 0.07
C GLU A 43 -6.47 -12.50 -0.34
N ILE A 44 -5.91 -12.18 -1.51
CA ILE A 44 -5.94 -10.83 -2.08
C ILE A 44 -6.30 -10.88 -3.56
N THR A 45 -7.03 -9.87 -4.03
CA THR A 45 -7.36 -9.66 -5.44
C THR A 45 -7.28 -8.16 -5.80
N GLY A 46 -7.29 -7.84 -7.10
CA GLY A 46 -7.34 -6.45 -7.57
C GLY A 46 -6.01 -5.70 -7.53
N ARG A 47 -4.88 -6.39 -7.31
CA ARG A 47 -3.57 -5.75 -7.30
C ARG A 47 -3.27 -5.06 -8.64
N PRO A 48 -2.70 -3.84 -8.64
CA PRO A 48 -2.32 -3.18 -9.89
C PRO A 48 -1.34 -4.01 -10.72
N GLY A 49 -1.73 -4.29 -11.97
CA GLY A 49 -0.94 -5.07 -12.93
C GLY A 49 -1.21 -6.58 -12.97
N SER A 50 -2.13 -7.13 -12.17
CA SER A 50 -2.70 -8.47 -12.34
C SER A 50 -4.13 -8.40 -12.90
N SER A 51 -4.64 -9.50 -13.46
CA SER A 51 -6.08 -9.58 -13.77
C SER A 51 -6.88 -9.51 -12.46
N GLN A 52 -8.10 -8.99 -12.53
CA GLN A 52 -8.97 -8.86 -11.34
C GLN A 52 -9.35 -10.22 -10.74
N GLU A 53 -9.24 -11.29 -11.53
CA GLU A 53 -9.60 -12.66 -11.14
C GLU A 53 -8.44 -13.44 -10.47
N GLU A 54 -7.21 -12.92 -10.52
CA GLU A 54 -6.05 -13.63 -9.97
C GLU A 54 -6.01 -13.46 -8.43
N VAL A 55 -6.38 -14.53 -7.71
CA VAL A 55 -6.28 -14.63 -6.25
C VAL A 55 -4.85 -14.96 -5.84
N GLN A 56 -4.28 -14.18 -4.94
CA GLN A 56 -2.97 -14.47 -4.33
C GLN A 56 -3.17 -14.81 -2.86
N ILE A 57 -2.46 -15.82 -2.38
CA ILE A 57 -2.43 -16.19 -0.97
C ILE A 57 -1.12 -15.66 -0.39
N GLN A 58 -1.24 -14.86 0.66
CA GLN A 58 -0.11 -14.27 1.36
C GLN A 58 -0.11 -14.66 2.83
N GLN A 59 1.08 -14.92 3.35
CA GLN A 59 1.29 -15.03 4.79
C GLN A 59 1.97 -13.75 5.27
N VAL A 60 1.38 -13.10 6.27
CA VAL A 60 1.82 -11.81 6.77
C VAL A 60 2.16 -11.92 8.24
N TYR A 61 3.38 -11.52 8.59
CA TYR A 61 3.83 -11.40 9.96
C TYR A 61 3.95 -9.91 10.27
N ILE A 62 3.29 -9.50 11.34
CA ILE A 62 3.27 -8.11 11.77
C ILE A 62 3.89 -8.11 13.16
N ALA A 63 4.92 -7.29 13.35
CA ALA A 63 5.45 -6.93 14.66
C ALA A 63 5.02 -5.49 14.99
N SER A 64 5.47 -4.95 16.11
CA SER A 64 5.19 -3.56 16.46
C SER A 64 5.64 -2.59 15.37
N ASP A 65 6.81 -2.78 14.78
CA ASP A 65 7.51 -1.82 13.92
C ASP A 65 7.99 -2.44 12.60
N ARG A 66 7.62 -3.70 12.34
CA ARG A 66 8.03 -4.45 11.14
C ARG A 66 6.86 -5.21 10.55
N ILE A 67 6.87 -5.37 9.23
CA ILE A 67 5.98 -6.30 8.53
C ILE A 67 6.82 -7.17 7.61
N LEU A 68 6.52 -8.47 7.58
CA LEU A 68 6.98 -9.41 6.58
C LEU A 68 5.77 -9.94 5.82
N VAL A 69 5.77 -9.83 4.50
CA VAL A 69 4.75 -10.40 3.60
C VAL A 69 5.42 -11.43 2.70
N GLU A 70 4.98 -12.68 2.83
CA GLU A 70 5.39 -13.78 1.97
C GLU A 70 4.31 -14.05 0.91
N ASP A 71 4.64 -13.78 -0.34
CA ASP A 71 3.78 -14.01 -1.51
C ASP A 71 4.26 -15.27 -2.24
N ARG A 72 3.79 -16.44 -1.76
CA ARG A 72 4.28 -17.75 -2.22
C ARG A 72 3.98 -18.02 -3.69
N SER A 73 2.86 -17.52 -4.21
CA SER A 73 2.48 -17.73 -5.62
C SER A 73 3.41 -17.00 -6.60
N ARG A 74 4.09 -15.93 -6.16
CA ARG A 74 4.99 -15.13 -6.98
C ARG A 74 6.46 -15.31 -6.65
N GLY A 75 6.78 -16.02 -5.57
CA GLY A 75 8.13 -16.07 -5.03
C GLY A 75 8.63 -14.66 -4.76
N LEU A 76 7.87 -13.87 -3.97
CA LEU A 76 8.32 -12.54 -3.56
C LEU A 76 8.10 -12.37 -2.06
N ILE A 77 9.13 -11.87 -1.40
CA ILE A 77 9.07 -11.51 0.01
C ILE A 77 9.18 -9.99 0.12
N ARG A 78 8.38 -9.38 0.99
CA ARG A 78 8.47 -7.95 1.29
C ARG A 78 8.67 -7.74 2.77
N ILE A 79 9.61 -6.89 3.14
CA ILE A 79 9.85 -6.51 4.53
C ILE A 79 9.73 -4.99 4.64
N LEU A 80 8.79 -4.52 5.46
CA LEU A 80 8.69 -3.13 5.88
C LEU A 80 9.37 -2.97 7.24
N ARG A 81 10.26 -2.00 7.36
CA ARG A 81 10.96 -1.66 8.60
C ARG A 81 10.66 -0.20 8.96
N LEU A 82 10.08 0.00 10.14
CA LEU A 82 9.81 1.33 10.72
C LEU A 82 10.71 1.63 11.93
N ASP A 83 11.52 0.66 12.33
CA ASP A 83 12.45 0.72 13.46
C ASP A 83 13.82 1.31 13.09
N VAL A 84 13.92 1.85 11.88
CA VAL A 84 15.09 2.54 11.33
C VAL A 84 14.76 4.03 11.13
N PRO A 85 15.77 4.93 11.10
CA PRO A 85 15.53 6.38 11.00
C PRO A 85 14.70 6.80 9.78
N GLU A 86 14.91 6.13 8.65
CA GLU A 86 14.12 6.31 7.42
C GLU A 86 13.36 5.01 7.13
N PRO A 87 12.01 5.01 7.20
CA PRO A 87 11.21 3.83 6.89
C PRO A 87 11.59 3.22 5.55
N VAL A 88 11.76 1.91 5.52
CA VAL A 88 12.27 1.21 4.34
C VAL A 88 11.46 -0.02 4.01
N LEU A 89 11.16 -0.17 2.73
CA LEU A 89 10.56 -1.37 2.16
C LEU A 89 11.60 -2.12 1.34
N TRP A 90 11.90 -3.35 1.75
CA TRP A 90 12.68 -4.30 0.97
C TRP A 90 11.75 -5.22 0.19
N GLU A 91 11.97 -5.33 -1.12
CA GLU A 91 11.37 -6.37 -1.96
C GLU A 91 12.45 -7.39 -2.35
N ILE A 92 12.36 -8.59 -1.80
CA ILE A 92 13.35 -9.66 -1.94
C ILE A 92 12.85 -10.65 -3.01
N SER A 93 13.76 -11.06 -3.89
CA SER A 93 13.48 -12.07 -4.92
C SER A 93 13.21 -13.44 -4.29
N GLY A 94 12.44 -14.28 -4.99
CA GLY A 94 12.00 -15.59 -4.45
C GLY A 94 13.12 -16.60 -4.25
N ASP A 95 14.25 -16.42 -4.93
CA ASP A 95 15.49 -17.17 -4.74
C ASP A 95 16.38 -16.59 -3.62
N LEU A 96 15.95 -15.51 -2.97
CA LEU A 96 16.61 -14.82 -1.86
C LEU A 96 17.98 -14.22 -2.19
N THR A 97 18.35 -14.15 -3.47
CA THR A 97 19.68 -13.69 -3.89
C THR A 97 19.77 -12.17 -4.02
N SER A 98 18.64 -11.48 -4.19
CA SER A 98 18.62 -10.05 -4.47
C SER A 98 17.44 -9.33 -3.85
N TYR A 99 17.59 -8.03 -3.59
CA TYR A 99 16.51 -7.20 -3.09
C TYR A 99 16.51 -5.80 -3.73
N ARG A 100 15.36 -5.15 -3.67
CA ARG A 100 15.20 -3.72 -3.97
C ARG A 100 14.81 -2.98 -2.73
N GLU A 101 15.27 -1.74 -2.64
CA GLU A 101 14.98 -0.84 -1.54
C GLU A 101 14.06 0.30 -2.01
N THR A 102 13.10 0.67 -1.18
CA THR A 102 12.27 1.86 -1.38
C THR A 102 12.15 2.59 -0.06
N THR A 103 12.59 3.85 -0.01
CA THR A 103 12.49 4.72 1.17
C THR A 103 11.48 5.86 1.01
N ASP A 104 11.26 6.35 -0.22
CA ASP A 104 10.18 7.30 -0.53
C ASP A 104 8.83 6.57 -0.67
N LEU A 105 8.31 6.14 0.46
CA LEU A 105 7.03 5.42 0.54
C LEU A 105 5.81 6.35 0.34
N ALA A 106 5.98 7.66 0.60
CA ALA A 106 4.91 8.66 0.52
C ALA A 106 4.71 9.28 -0.88
N ARG A 107 5.56 8.95 -1.86
CA ARG A 107 5.53 9.47 -3.23
C ARG A 107 4.13 9.50 -3.86
N ILE A 108 3.32 8.47 -3.62
CA ILE A 108 1.97 8.34 -4.21
C ILE A 108 1.05 9.50 -3.76
N GLN A 109 1.07 9.87 -2.47
CA GLN A 109 0.24 10.99 -1.99
C GLN A 109 0.77 12.33 -2.47
N LYS A 110 2.10 12.49 -2.57
CA LYS A 110 2.71 13.70 -3.11
C LYS A 110 2.32 13.91 -4.57
N ASP A 111 2.44 12.87 -5.40
CA ASP A 111 2.06 12.90 -6.81
C ASP A 111 0.55 13.16 -6.96
N ARG A 112 -0.27 12.54 -6.10
CA ARG A 112 -1.72 12.75 -6.06
C ARG A 112 -2.05 14.22 -5.79
N ARG A 113 -1.49 14.80 -4.73
CA ARG A 113 -1.71 16.19 -4.34
C ARG A 113 -1.36 17.16 -5.47
N GLN A 114 -0.20 16.96 -6.10
CA GLN A 114 0.22 17.79 -7.24
C GLN A 114 -0.76 17.72 -8.41
N GLN A 115 -1.32 16.55 -8.71
CA GLN A 115 -2.31 16.41 -9.79
C GLN A 115 -3.66 17.03 -9.42
N GLU A 116 -4.11 16.90 -8.17
CA GLU A 116 -5.32 17.56 -7.68
C GLU A 116 -5.19 19.08 -7.78
N GLU A 117 -4.07 19.66 -7.31
CA GLU A 117 -3.78 21.09 -7.42
C GLU A 117 -3.73 21.59 -8.88
N GLN A 118 -3.12 20.80 -9.77
CA GLN A 118 -3.10 21.12 -11.21
C GLN A 118 -4.49 21.06 -11.83
N LEU A 119 -5.33 20.12 -11.42
CA LEU A 119 -6.70 20.01 -11.90
C LEU A 119 -7.52 21.23 -11.46
N VAL A 120 -7.43 21.62 -10.18
CA VAL A 120 -8.09 22.83 -9.66
C VAL A 120 -7.69 24.06 -10.48
N LYS A 121 -6.39 24.26 -10.72
CA LYS A 121 -5.90 25.37 -11.55
C LYS A 121 -6.48 25.38 -12.97
N ARG A 122 -6.57 24.21 -13.62
CA ARG A 122 -7.15 24.09 -14.97
C ARG A 122 -8.64 24.39 -15.02
N THR A 123 -9.36 24.24 -13.91
CA THR A 123 -10.80 24.51 -13.85
C THR A 123 -11.14 25.99 -13.64
N LEU A 124 -10.17 26.85 -13.35
CA LEU A 124 -10.40 28.28 -13.06
C LEU A 124 -10.94 29.07 -14.27
N GLU A 125 -10.60 28.63 -15.49
CA GLU A 125 -11.02 29.28 -16.74
C GLU A 125 -12.37 28.75 -17.26
N LEU A 126 -12.97 27.76 -16.58
CA LEU A 126 -14.23 27.14 -16.98
C LEU A 126 -15.43 27.87 -16.39
N SER A 127 -16.62 27.63 -16.97
CA SER A 127 -17.85 28.11 -16.34
C SER A 127 -18.07 27.46 -14.97
N GLU A 128 -18.81 28.13 -14.08
CA GLU A 128 -19.09 27.61 -12.73
C GLU A 128 -19.73 26.21 -12.76
N SER A 129 -20.62 25.98 -13.72
CA SER A 129 -21.27 24.67 -13.91
C SER A 129 -20.28 23.56 -14.30
N GLU A 130 -19.36 23.84 -15.23
CA GLU A 130 -18.34 22.89 -15.68
C GLU A 130 -17.30 22.64 -14.59
N ARG A 131 -16.85 23.69 -13.91
CA ARG A 131 -15.95 23.60 -12.77
C ARG A 131 -16.54 22.71 -11.68
N THR A 132 -17.79 22.96 -11.29
CA THR A 132 -18.49 22.15 -10.28
C THR A 132 -18.59 20.68 -10.70
N ALA A 133 -18.95 20.42 -11.96
CA ALA A 133 -19.07 19.07 -12.48
C ALA A 133 -17.72 18.32 -12.48
N ILE A 134 -16.62 18.96 -12.91
CA ILE A 134 -15.29 18.34 -12.95
C ILE A 134 -14.74 18.06 -11.55
N LEU A 135 -14.87 19.03 -10.63
CA LEU A 135 -14.40 18.87 -9.26
C LEU A 135 -15.19 17.77 -8.53
N ALA A 136 -16.51 17.74 -8.69
CA ALA A 136 -17.36 16.68 -8.13
C ALA A 136 -17.03 15.30 -8.72
N ALA A 137 -16.84 15.19 -10.03
CA ALA A 137 -16.43 13.94 -10.68
C ALA A 137 -15.06 13.43 -10.21
N SER A 138 -14.20 14.35 -9.74
CA SER A 138 -12.86 14.05 -9.23
C SER A 138 -12.82 13.89 -7.71
N HIS A 139 -13.96 14.01 -7.02
CA HIS A 139 -14.06 14.02 -5.56
C HIS A 139 -13.17 15.08 -4.88
N ILE A 140 -13.03 16.24 -5.53
CA ILE A 140 -12.30 17.39 -4.98
C ILE A 140 -13.31 18.38 -4.42
N HIS A 141 -13.21 18.65 -3.12
CA HIS A 141 -13.95 19.71 -2.46
C HIS A 141 -12.99 20.88 -2.22
N LEU A 142 -13.50 22.11 -2.36
CA LEU A 142 -12.76 23.33 -2.09
C LEU A 142 -13.42 24.09 -0.95
N ASP A 143 -12.63 24.76 -0.12
CA ASP A 143 -13.15 25.71 0.86
C ASP A 143 -13.48 27.08 0.22
N SER A 144 -13.83 28.06 1.06
CA SER A 144 -14.13 29.43 0.65
C SER A 144 -12.93 30.16 0.04
N ASP A 145 -11.71 29.76 0.39
CA ASP A 145 -10.47 30.35 -0.12
C ASP A 145 -10.01 29.68 -1.42
N GLY A 146 -10.67 28.58 -1.82
CA GLY A 146 -10.36 27.82 -3.02
C GLY A 146 -9.30 26.73 -2.81
N GLU A 147 -8.97 26.42 -1.56
CA GLU A 147 -8.02 25.38 -1.19
C GLU A 147 -8.70 24.01 -1.09
N ILE A 148 -7.95 22.95 -1.41
CA ILE A 148 -8.48 21.57 -1.40
C ILE A 148 -8.71 21.13 0.05
N ILE A 149 -9.93 20.69 0.33
CA ILE A 149 -10.31 20.09 1.60
C ILE A 149 -10.63 18.60 1.45
N ARG A 150 -10.36 17.85 2.53
CA ARG A 150 -10.64 16.42 2.64
C ARG A 150 -11.62 16.18 3.79
N GLU A 151 -12.87 15.95 3.43
CA GLU A 151 -13.94 15.61 4.36
C GLU A 151 -14.01 14.10 4.53
N ILE A 152 -13.77 13.64 5.76
CA ILE A 152 -13.80 12.22 6.10
C ILE A 152 -15.10 11.86 6.80
N ARG A 153 -15.81 10.87 6.25
CA ARG A 153 -17.01 10.29 6.86
C ARG A 153 -16.78 8.81 7.15
N VAL A 154 -17.01 8.40 8.38
CA VAL A 154 -17.00 6.99 8.79
C VAL A 154 -18.44 6.57 9.10
N GLU A 155 -18.88 5.49 8.47
CA GLU A 155 -20.15 4.83 8.75
C GLU A 155 -19.87 3.48 9.39
N GLU A 156 -20.48 3.22 10.54
CA GLU A 156 -20.41 1.93 11.23
C GLU A 156 -21.80 1.34 11.32
N LYS A 157 -21.92 0.05 10.98
CA LYS A 157 -23.18 -0.69 11.03
C LYS A 157 -22.92 -2.09 11.55
N ASP A 158 -23.81 -2.58 12.40
CA ASP A 158 -23.82 -3.99 12.76
C ASP A 158 -24.00 -4.84 11.51
N SER A 159 -23.23 -5.93 11.41
CA SER A 159 -23.39 -6.91 10.34
C SER A 159 -23.97 -8.19 10.94
N GLU A 160 -24.93 -8.80 10.23
CA GLU A 160 -25.48 -10.11 10.63
C GLU A 160 -24.52 -11.26 10.31
N GLY A 161 -23.38 -10.99 9.66
CA GLY A 161 -22.41 -11.99 9.25
C GLY A 161 -21.36 -12.30 10.31
N GLU A 162 -20.72 -13.46 10.13
CA GLU A 162 -19.52 -13.84 10.86
C GLU A 162 -18.35 -14.04 9.91
N ARG A 163 -17.12 -13.87 10.42
CA ARG A 163 -15.88 -14.25 9.74
C ARG A 163 -15.00 -14.99 10.73
N LEU A 164 -14.48 -16.14 10.32
CA LEU A 164 -13.69 -17.03 11.19
C LEU A 164 -14.40 -17.38 12.50
N GLY A 165 -15.74 -17.52 12.46
CA GLY A 165 -16.59 -17.80 13.63
C GLY A 165 -16.74 -16.63 14.60
N LEU A 166 -16.37 -15.41 14.19
CA LEU A 166 -16.48 -14.20 15.00
C LEU A 166 -17.50 -13.23 14.39
N PRO A 167 -18.34 -12.57 15.22
CA PRO A 167 -19.22 -11.52 14.73
C PRO A 167 -18.39 -10.36 14.17
N VAL A 168 -18.87 -9.79 13.07
CA VAL A 168 -18.23 -8.63 12.44
C VAL A 168 -19.19 -7.46 12.38
N ARG A 169 -18.63 -6.25 12.37
CA ARG A 169 -19.34 -5.02 12.02
C ARG A 169 -18.80 -4.48 10.70
N GLN A 170 -19.66 -3.82 9.93
CA GLN A 170 -19.24 -3.16 8.71
C GLN A 170 -18.77 -1.74 9.01
N VAL A 171 -17.59 -1.39 8.53
CA VAL A 171 -17.01 -0.05 8.64
C VAL A 171 -16.74 0.46 7.23
N ARG A 172 -17.39 1.56 6.86
CA ARG A 172 -17.18 2.24 5.59
C ARG A 172 -16.56 3.61 5.82
N LEU A 173 -15.49 3.89 5.11
CA LEU A 173 -14.78 5.16 5.19
C LEU A 173 -14.85 5.86 3.84
N PHE A 174 -15.26 7.13 3.86
CA PHE A 174 -15.37 7.97 2.69
C PHE A 174 -14.46 9.20 2.81
N GLU A 175 -13.87 9.62 1.70
CA GLU A 175 -13.15 10.88 1.53
C GLU A 175 -13.84 11.67 0.41
N ASN A 176 -14.39 12.86 0.71
CA ASN A 176 -15.12 13.68 -0.28
C ASN A 176 -16.18 12.87 -1.06
N SER A 177 -17.02 12.12 -0.33
CA SER A 177 -18.04 11.20 -0.87
C SER A 177 -17.52 9.99 -1.65
N ARG A 178 -16.20 9.85 -1.83
CA ARG A 178 -15.58 8.68 -2.44
C ARG A 178 -15.40 7.58 -1.40
N LEU A 179 -15.87 6.37 -1.67
CA LEU A 179 -15.56 5.22 -0.81
C LEU A 179 -14.07 4.91 -0.86
N ILE A 180 -13.41 4.87 0.29
CA ILE A 180 -11.98 4.58 0.45
C ILE A 180 -11.76 3.20 1.05
N ALA A 181 -12.59 2.79 2.00
CA ALA A 181 -12.54 1.46 2.59
C ALA A 181 -13.95 0.97 2.90
N ASP A 182 -14.21 -0.31 2.62
CA ASP A 182 -15.38 -1.06 3.09
C ASP A 182 -14.87 -2.34 3.75
N LEU A 183 -14.98 -2.41 5.08
CA LEU A 183 -14.30 -3.39 5.92
C LEU A 183 -15.32 -4.14 6.77
N LEU A 184 -15.13 -5.45 6.90
CA LEU A 184 -15.77 -6.28 7.91
C LEU A 184 -14.78 -6.50 9.04
N VAL A 185 -15.06 -5.89 10.18
CA VAL A 185 -14.15 -5.80 11.32
C VAL A 185 -14.67 -6.66 12.47
N ALA A 186 -13.84 -7.58 12.95
CA ALA A 186 -14.12 -8.35 14.16
C ALA A 186 -13.50 -7.66 15.37
N ASP A 187 -14.14 -7.80 16.55
CA ASP A 187 -13.60 -7.29 17.81
C ASP A 187 -12.48 -8.20 18.34
N ILE A 188 -11.34 -8.12 17.65
CA ILE A 188 -10.10 -8.81 17.98
C ILE A 188 -9.11 -7.73 18.41
N GLU A 189 -8.60 -7.84 19.63
CA GLU A 189 -7.48 -7.00 20.07
C GLU A 189 -6.25 -7.28 19.21
N THR A 190 -5.36 -6.30 19.03
CA THR A 190 -4.08 -6.53 18.35
C THR A 190 -2.95 -6.14 19.29
N PRO A 191 -1.82 -6.85 19.29
CA PRO A 191 -0.72 -6.60 20.23
C PRO A 191 -0.05 -5.22 20.02
N PHE A 192 -0.28 -4.57 18.89
CA PHE A 192 0.26 -3.25 18.58
C PHE A 192 -0.66 -2.48 17.62
N SER A 193 -0.49 -1.16 17.62
CA SER A 193 -1.14 -0.27 16.65
C SER A 193 -0.62 -0.53 15.24
N LEU A 194 -1.56 -0.74 14.33
CA LEU A 194 -1.29 -1.02 12.93
C LEU A 194 -1.23 0.27 12.07
N ALA A 195 -1.67 1.41 12.63
CA ALA A 195 -1.76 2.69 11.95
C ALA A 195 -0.42 3.24 11.43
N ARG A 196 0.67 3.02 12.18
CA ARG A 196 2.01 3.48 11.80
C ARG A 196 2.45 2.97 10.43
N PHE A 197 2.05 1.75 10.09
CA PHE A 197 2.37 1.13 8.82
C PHE A 197 1.51 1.70 7.68
N HIS A 198 0.27 2.10 7.96
CA HIS A 198 -0.54 2.82 6.98
C HIS A 198 0.10 4.16 6.60
N ARG A 199 0.55 4.92 7.61
CA ARG A 199 1.28 6.18 7.37
C ARG A 199 2.52 5.93 6.54
N ALA A 200 3.29 4.90 6.89
CA ALA A 200 4.48 4.52 6.13
C ALA A 200 4.13 4.07 4.71
N SER A 201 3.01 3.39 4.46
CA SER A 201 2.69 2.85 3.13
C SER A 201 2.39 3.91 2.06
N GLY A 202 2.08 5.15 2.47
CA GLY A 202 1.63 6.21 1.57
C GLY A 202 0.31 5.90 0.83
N ALA A 203 -0.46 4.91 1.29
CA ALA A 203 -1.70 4.48 0.63
C ALA A 203 -2.85 5.47 0.78
N PHE A 204 -2.87 6.16 1.91
CA PHE A 204 -3.95 7.01 2.37
C PHE A 204 -3.45 8.41 2.67
N SER A 205 -4.37 9.37 2.63
CA SER A 205 -4.14 10.72 3.13
C SER A 205 -4.08 10.75 4.65
N ASP A 206 -3.47 11.79 5.21
CA ASP A 206 -3.35 11.97 6.67
C ASP A 206 -4.73 11.98 7.35
N GLU A 207 -5.74 12.57 6.72
CA GLU A 207 -7.10 12.63 7.25
C GLU A 207 -7.76 11.24 7.28
N VAL A 208 -7.58 10.43 6.23
CA VAL A 208 -8.03 9.04 6.21
C VAL A 208 -7.29 8.23 7.27
N LEU A 209 -5.98 8.43 7.44
CA LEU A 209 -5.16 7.74 8.43
C LEU A 209 -5.66 8.01 9.86
N VAL A 210 -5.95 9.26 10.19
CA VAL A 210 -6.55 9.67 11.47
C VAL A 210 -7.91 9.03 11.71
N ALA A 211 -8.71 8.82 10.66
CA ALA A 211 -10.01 8.15 10.79
C ALA A 211 -9.87 6.63 10.94
N LEU A 212 -9.00 5.99 10.16
CA LEU A 212 -8.69 4.56 10.27
C LEU A 212 -8.12 4.20 11.65
N GLU A 213 -7.37 5.13 12.26
CA GLU A 213 -6.87 4.99 13.62
C GLU A 213 -7.98 4.85 14.67
N LYS A 214 -9.17 5.39 14.42
CA LYS A 214 -10.29 5.32 15.36
C LYS A 214 -11.08 4.02 15.23
N VAL A 215 -10.87 3.24 14.17
CA VAL A 215 -11.57 1.99 13.92
C VAL A 215 -10.99 0.88 14.80
N LYS A 216 -11.80 0.36 15.74
CA LYS A 216 -11.42 -0.71 16.67
C LYS A 216 -11.64 -2.11 16.08
N GLY A 217 -10.78 -3.06 16.45
CA GLY A 217 -10.84 -4.44 15.99
C GLY A 217 -10.06 -4.70 14.71
N LEU A 218 -9.98 -5.95 14.28
CA LEU A 218 -9.21 -6.42 13.13
C LEU A 218 -10.13 -6.63 11.91
N PRO A 219 -9.87 -5.98 10.76
CA PRO A 219 -10.52 -6.29 9.50
C PRO A 219 -10.20 -7.73 9.08
N LEU A 220 -11.25 -8.54 8.98
CA LEU A 220 -11.14 -9.91 8.51
C LEU A 220 -11.47 -10.04 7.02
N GLU A 221 -12.15 -9.06 6.44
CA GLU A 221 -12.46 -9.01 5.01
C GLU A 221 -12.72 -7.55 4.63
N GLY A 222 -12.45 -7.18 3.37
CA GLY A 222 -12.79 -5.85 2.92
C GLY A 222 -12.25 -5.48 1.57
N THR A 223 -12.58 -4.27 1.14
CA THR A 223 -12.01 -3.63 -0.05
C THR A 223 -11.44 -2.27 0.32
N ILE A 224 -10.21 -2.04 -0.11
CA ILE A 224 -9.49 -0.78 0.03
C ILE A 224 -9.33 -0.17 -1.37
N GLN A 225 -9.70 1.09 -1.51
CA GLN A 225 -9.52 1.86 -2.74
C GLN A 225 -8.23 2.67 -2.61
N VAL A 226 -7.16 2.20 -3.25
CA VAL A 226 -5.92 2.97 -3.27
C VAL A 226 -6.05 4.06 -4.32
N VAL A 227 -6.12 5.30 -3.84
CA VAL A 227 -6.27 6.49 -4.67
C VAL A 227 -4.89 6.95 -5.09
N THR A 228 -4.57 6.73 -6.36
CA THR A 228 -3.38 7.33 -6.97
C THR A 228 -3.77 8.62 -7.67
N ALA A 229 -2.76 9.35 -8.15
CA ALA A 229 -2.97 10.57 -8.92
C ALA A 229 -3.84 10.35 -10.19
N THR A 230 -3.74 9.18 -10.82
CA THR A 230 -4.39 8.92 -12.12
C THR A 230 -5.52 7.90 -12.09
N LEU A 231 -5.50 6.98 -11.13
CA LEU A 231 -6.39 5.83 -11.09
C LEU A 231 -6.77 5.45 -9.66
N THR A 232 -7.96 4.89 -9.53
CA THR A 232 -8.43 4.17 -8.36
C THR A 232 -8.19 2.69 -8.54
N HIS A 233 -7.53 2.06 -7.57
CA HIS A 233 -7.32 0.62 -7.60
C HIS A 233 -8.08 -0.04 -6.45
N PRO A 234 -9.20 -0.76 -6.74
CA PRO A 234 -9.86 -1.58 -5.74
C PRO A 234 -8.97 -2.78 -5.46
N LEU A 235 -8.64 -2.95 -4.19
CA LEU A 235 -7.94 -4.12 -3.69
C LEU A 235 -8.83 -4.78 -2.66
N SER A 236 -9.16 -6.05 -2.88
CA SER A 236 -9.99 -6.82 -1.94
C SER A 236 -9.13 -7.84 -1.23
N PHE A 237 -9.44 -8.07 0.04
CA PHE A 237 -8.75 -9.06 0.86
C PHE A 237 -9.73 -9.84 1.75
N ARG A 238 -9.31 -11.04 2.13
CA ARG A 238 -9.99 -11.89 3.11
C ARG A 238 -8.95 -12.62 3.95
N ILE A 239 -9.05 -12.46 5.26
CA ILE A 239 -8.24 -13.21 6.23
C ILE A 239 -8.83 -14.61 6.36
N LEU A 240 -8.03 -15.61 6.03
CA LEU A 240 -8.38 -17.03 6.13
C LEU A 240 -8.06 -17.59 7.51
N GLN A 241 -6.98 -17.12 8.12
CA GLN A 241 -6.50 -17.55 9.43
C GLN A 241 -5.76 -16.40 10.10
N TRP A 242 -5.81 -16.34 11.43
CA TRP A 242 -4.98 -15.45 12.22
C TRP A 242 -4.45 -16.19 13.46
N ASP A 243 -3.26 -15.79 13.92
CA ASP A 243 -2.59 -16.37 15.08
C ASP A 243 -1.69 -15.31 15.76
N ARG A 244 -1.38 -15.50 17.04
CA ARG A 244 -0.40 -14.70 17.77
C ARG A 244 0.66 -15.60 18.37
N LYS A 245 1.92 -15.30 18.10
CA LYS A 245 3.04 -16.08 18.67
C LYS A 245 4.30 -15.25 18.77
N GLU A 246 5.26 -15.76 19.54
CA GLU A 246 6.62 -15.24 19.51
C GLU A 246 7.41 -15.91 18.38
N VAL A 247 8.13 -15.10 17.61
CA VAL A 247 9.04 -15.55 16.55
C VAL A 247 10.42 -14.97 16.75
N ASN A 248 11.41 -15.61 16.13
CA ASN A 248 12.74 -15.05 16.04
C ASN A 248 12.71 -13.75 15.23
N SER A 249 13.16 -12.63 15.81
CA SER A 249 13.22 -11.31 15.14
C SER A 249 13.99 -11.28 13.83
N ALA A 250 14.89 -12.24 13.59
CA ALA A 250 15.67 -12.37 12.36
C ALA A 250 14.82 -12.62 11.11
N ILE A 251 13.55 -13.07 11.23
CA ILE A 251 12.67 -13.21 10.07
C ILE A 251 12.41 -11.88 9.33
N PHE A 252 12.62 -10.75 10.02
CA PHE A 252 12.46 -9.40 9.46
C PHE A 252 13.77 -8.81 8.92
N ASN A 253 14.83 -9.61 8.82
CA ASN A 253 16.12 -9.17 8.27
C ASN A 253 16.26 -9.64 6.81
N LEU A 254 17.12 -8.95 6.05
CA LEU A 254 17.54 -9.44 4.74
C LEU A 254 18.24 -10.80 4.89
N PRO A 255 17.99 -11.76 3.98
CA PRO A 255 18.74 -13.00 3.94
C PRO A 255 20.25 -12.76 3.82
N GLU A 256 21.05 -13.66 4.39
CA GLU A 256 22.50 -13.62 4.23
C GLU A 256 22.88 -13.70 2.75
N ASN A 257 23.84 -12.87 2.32
CA ASN A 257 24.31 -12.76 0.93
C ASN A 257 23.28 -12.19 -0.08
N CYS A 258 22.15 -11.64 0.38
CA CYS A 258 21.18 -10.96 -0.48
C CYS A 258 21.75 -9.62 -0.98
N GLN A 259 21.83 -9.42 -2.29
CA GLN A 259 22.46 -8.24 -2.89
C GLN A 259 21.45 -7.16 -3.30
N LEU A 260 21.79 -5.90 -3.06
CA LEU A 260 21.00 -4.77 -3.51
C LEU A 260 21.03 -4.68 -5.04
N ILE A 261 19.85 -4.63 -5.67
CA ILE A 261 19.72 -4.29 -7.08
C ILE A 261 19.81 -2.77 -7.22
N GLU A 262 20.96 -2.28 -7.67
CA GLU A 262 21.13 -0.86 -7.98
C GLU A 262 20.18 -0.42 -9.11
N GLU A 263 19.38 0.60 -8.82
CA GLU A 263 18.48 1.20 -9.79
C GLU A 263 19.23 2.15 -10.72
N LYS A 264 19.62 1.67 -11.91
CA LYS A 264 20.24 2.54 -12.94
C LYS A 264 19.29 3.66 -13.37
N PRO A 265 19.67 4.95 -13.30
CA PRO A 265 18.79 6.08 -13.65
C PRO A 265 18.34 6.05 -15.11
N PHE A 266 19.18 5.49 -15.98
CA PHE A 266 18.89 5.29 -17.40
C PHE A 266 18.70 3.81 -17.71
N VAL A 267 17.68 3.51 -18.51
CA VAL A 267 17.32 2.18 -18.98
C VAL A 267 16.90 2.25 -20.44
N HIS A 268 16.82 1.11 -21.11
CA HIS A 268 16.44 1.09 -22.53
C HIS A 268 14.96 0.71 -22.68
N CYS A 269 14.24 1.44 -23.53
CA CYS A 269 12.86 1.13 -23.88
C CYS A 269 12.80 -0.27 -24.52
N PRO A 270 11.98 -1.21 -24.01
CA PRO A 270 11.96 -2.59 -24.51
C PRO A 270 11.37 -2.73 -25.91
N VAL A 271 10.84 -1.64 -26.50
CA VAL A 271 10.21 -1.63 -27.82
C VAL A 271 11.11 -1.00 -28.87
N CYS A 272 11.65 0.20 -28.59
CA CYS A 272 12.45 0.95 -29.55
C CYS A 272 13.96 0.95 -29.24
N GLY A 273 14.38 0.43 -28.09
CA GLY A 273 15.78 0.39 -27.67
C GLY A 273 16.38 1.75 -27.32
N GLN A 274 15.62 2.85 -27.36
CA GLN A 274 16.13 4.17 -26.95
C GLN A 274 16.39 4.20 -25.45
N GLU A 275 17.43 4.93 -25.05
CA GLU A 275 17.70 5.22 -23.65
C GLU A 275 16.62 6.16 -23.10
N VAL A 276 16.16 5.84 -21.90
CA VAL A 276 15.08 6.52 -21.20
C VAL A 276 15.53 6.72 -19.77
N GLU A 277 15.51 7.96 -19.32
CA GLU A 277 15.59 8.27 -17.90
C GLU A 277 14.33 7.74 -17.21
N ARG A 278 14.50 6.91 -16.17
CA ARG A 278 13.38 6.27 -15.46
C ARG A 278 12.33 7.27 -15.00
N GLU A 279 12.79 8.38 -14.42
CA GLU A 279 11.97 9.48 -13.90
C GLU A 279 11.19 10.17 -15.04
N ALA A 280 11.83 10.41 -16.19
CA ALA A 280 11.23 11.11 -17.33
C ALA A 280 10.48 10.20 -18.33
N SER A 281 10.39 8.89 -18.07
CA SER A 281 9.74 7.95 -18.99
C SER A 281 8.28 8.33 -19.30
N ALA A 282 7.88 8.29 -20.56
CA ALA A 282 6.51 8.64 -20.97
C ALA A 282 5.44 7.64 -20.47
N ALA A 283 5.85 6.41 -20.18
CA ALA A 283 5.00 5.38 -19.56
C ALA A 283 5.87 4.32 -18.87
N ARG A 284 5.26 3.57 -17.94
CA ARG A 284 5.92 2.49 -17.18
C ARG A 284 5.00 1.27 -17.06
N ALA A 285 5.56 0.07 -17.00
CA ALA A 285 4.81 -1.17 -16.75
C ALA A 285 5.58 -2.09 -15.80
N ARG A 286 4.90 -2.87 -14.97
CA ARG A 286 5.53 -3.81 -14.04
C ARG A 286 5.28 -5.27 -14.46
N LYS A 287 6.31 -6.11 -14.38
CA LYS A 287 6.22 -7.57 -14.54
C LYS A 287 5.73 -8.26 -13.26
N ARG A 288 5.34 -9.54 -13.40
CA ARG A 288 5.00 -10.45 -12.30
C ARG A 288 6.19 -10.75 -11.37
N ASP A 289 7.42 -10.74 -11.88
CA ASP A 289 8.64 -10.83 -11.06
C ASP A 289 8.99 -9.50 -10.34
N GLY A 290 8.19 -8.45 -10.53
CA GLY A 290 8.40 -7.14 -9.92
C GLY A 290 9.27 -6.18 -10.73
N THR A 291 9.84 -6.59 -11.87
CA THR A 291 10.67 -5.74 -12.76
C THR A 291 9.87 -4.67 -13.48
N TRP A 292 10.44 -3.47 -13.61
CA TRP A 292 9.84 -2.35 -14.33
C TRP A 292 10.35 -2.24 -15.76
N TYR A 293 9.44 -2.00 -16.69
CA TYR A 293 9.71 -1.51 -18.03
C TYR A 293 9.39 -0.03 -18.10
N TYR A 294 10.28 0.72 -18.74
CA TYR A 294 10.16 2.15 -18.96
C TYR A 294 10.09 2.38 -20.47
N PHE A 295 9.16 3.23 -20.90
CA PHE A 295 8.90 3.45 -22.32
C PHE A 295 9.20 4.89 -22.68
N ASP A 296 9.98 5.08 -23.75
CA ASP A 296 10.33 6.39 -24.32
C ASP A 296 9.07 7.18 -24.70
N ARG A 297 8.11 6.49 -25.33
CA ARG A 297 6.86 7.10 -25.84
C ARG A 297 5.64 6.29 -25.43
N ARG A 298 4.49 6.97 -25.30
CA ARG A 298 3.20 6.30 -25.07
C ARG A 298 2.85 5.29 -26.17
N SER A 299 3.24 5.55 -27.42
CA SER A 299 3.06 4.63 -28.54
C SER A 299 3.83 3.31 -28.35
N CYS A 300 5.04 3.37 -27.77
CA CYS A 300 5.83 2.18 -27.42
C CYS A 300 5.09 1.35 -26.37
N PHE A 301 4.59 1.98 -25.31
CA PHE A 301 3.80 1.29 -24.28
C PHE A 301 2.53 0.65 -24.85
N GLN A 302 1.80 1.34 -25.72
CA GLN A 302 0.61 0.78 -26.38
C GLN A 302 0.94 -0.43 -27.26
N SER A 303 2.05 -0.37 -28.03
CA SER A 303 2.52 -1.48 -28.86
C SER A 303 2.89 -2.71 -28.00
N TRP A 304 3.65 -2.49 -26.92
CA TRP A 304 4.00 -3.52 -25.96
C TRP A 304 2.76 -4.15 -25.30
N ARG A 305 1.79 -3.32 -24.88
CA ARG A 305 0.55 -3.79 -24.27
C ARG A 305 -0.28 -4.63 -25.23
N LYS A 306 -0.38 -4.23 -26.51
CA LYS A 306 -1.09 -5.00 -27.55
C LYS A 306 -0.46 -6.37 -27.79
N LYS A 307 0.88 -6.44 -27.88
CA LYS A 307 1.58 -7.73 -28.05
C LYS A 307 1.27 -8.69 -26.90
N ARG A 308 1.33 -8.20 -25.66
CA ARG A 308 0.99 -9.02 -24.48
C ARG A 308 -0.46 -9.47 -24.40
N LEU A 309 -1.41 -8.66 -24.89
CA LEU A 309 -2.83 -9.03 -24.91
C LEU A 309 -3.17 -10.02 -26.04
N GLY A 310 -2.30 -10.17 -27.05
CA GLY A 310 -2.46 -11.18 -28.12
C GLY A 310 -1.72 -12.50 -27.86
N GLU A 311 -0.96 -12.59 -26.75
CA GLU A 311 -0.19 -13.78 -26.34
C GLU A 311 -0.87 -14.56 -25.18
N ASN A 312 -2.00 -14.07 -24.68
CA ASN A 312 -2.88 -14.75 -23.70
C ASN A 312 -4.26 -14.98 -24.34
#